data_AF-A0A5R8ZDZ3-F1
#
_entry.id   AF-A0A5R8ZDZ3-F1
#
_cell.length_a   1.000
_cell.length_b   1.000
_cell.length_c   1.000
_cell.angle_alpha   90.00
_cell.angle_beta   90.00
_cell.angle_gamma   90.00
#
_symmetry.space_group_name_H-M   'P 1'
#
loop_
_entity.id
_entity.type
_entity.pdbx_description
1 polymer ?
#
loop_
_entity_poly.entity_id
_entity_poly.type
_entity_poly.pdbx_seq_one_letter_code
_entity_poly.pdbx_strand_id
1 'polypeptide(L)'
;MPSRNWPGWWSWAGWRSRVRPSLLADHLGRALGSSPPRRRLDLLLDLWTQVAAHRDAARRRERILATQARQSRVDDLSQRYTRHEDDLLLSDVRLDIGHEPSLAEAARWIPQTWHWHKYLDKALHDAIAATALLRAATAVADHGVHEGLARCEPELTAAASLMSDWTAGHAARRVPGLTGLPARPGCLVRDLLRGRSDDLIGQRLARARDYGIVVMEAVTKLLHAVPDSMSEWDGWGLREWRAAAGYTRPPDRWEQPPLFGGDPLAGRPADSETGRDLLWYADLADALARLHGHDAAVIDYTDTVPGVDYNARPARPEPFVPRLDSLPLAVAGAAQLVSLGAPPPQLCRDWTELVNGLVDSVGIAVATTGTFRVPAPLAAWDGLLVPDTKVRIDWARDPRTLADWASYMGNCIAGPHYVGDAAKGRCGLAALRDREGRIIANLEVRPVRGGWRVAELQARFNTDPEAALDKRVRHWAARIPPPAVPEPEPTVRAARAPSGRPPGRRPHDRALREAGEPLIRLVQDAMAAPEAVQAARTLEVLHGGLSAATALRRLGPASCARSPATP
;
A
#
# COMPACT_ATOMS: atom_id res chain seq x y z
N MET A 1 53.49 50.17 -51.24
CA MET A 1 52.53 51.29 -51.24
C MET A 1 51.12 50.71 -51.08
N PRO A 2 50.20 51.36 -50.35
CA PRO A 2 49.96 51.06 -48.94
C PRO A 2 48.51 50.68 -48.57
N SER A 3 48.30 50.50 -47.25
CA SER A 3 47.08 50.76 -46.43
C SER A 3 46.00 49.66 -46.37
N ARG A 4 45.78 48.97 -45.23
CA ARG A 4 45.24 49.39 -43.90
C ARG A 4 43.69 49.37 -43.85
N ASN A 5 43.12 48.41 -43.09
CA ASN A 5 42.40 48.61 -41.81
C ASN A 5 41.23 47.62 -41.60
N TRP A 6 41.33 46.88 -40.49
CA TRP A 6 40.25 46.31 -39.66
C TRP A 6 39.36 47.46 -39.09
N PRO A 7 38.10 47.27 -38.57
CA PRO A 7 37.75 46.21 -37.61
C PRO A 7 36.29 45.69 -37.57
N GLY A 8 36.05 44.56 -36.90
CA GLY A 8 35.00 44.54 -35.86
C GLY A 8 34.10 43.29 -35.69
N TRP A 9 34.28 42.60 -34.56
CA TRP A 9 33.25 42.05 -33.66
C TRP A 9 32.02 41.32 -34.25
N TRP A 10 32.03 39.98 -34.15
CA TRP A 10 30.80 39.21 -33.92
C TRP A 10 30.98 38.32 -32.69
N SER A 11 30.20 38.60 -31.65
CA SER A 11 30.16 37.86 -30.40
C SER A 11 29.46 36.51 -30.62
N TRP A 12 30.17 35.42 -30.35
CA TRP A 12 29.60 34.10 -30.13
C TRP A 12 28.94 34.06 -28.74
N ALA A 13 27.70 34.52 -28.66
CA ALA A 13 26.85 34.40 -27.47
C ALA A 13 25.54 33.71 -27.83
N GLY A 14 25.45 32.40 -27.55
CA GLY A 14 24.22 31.63 -27.65
C GLY A 14 24.56 30.16 -27.73
N TRP A 15 23.80 29.32 -27.04
CA TRP A 15 24.01 27.86 -26.90
C TRP A 15 24.98 27.44 -25.79
N ARG A 16 24.75 27.94 -24.57
CA ARG A 16 24.93 27.09 -23.38
C ARG A 16 23.63 26.30 -23.18
N SER A 17 23.67 24.99 -23.42
CA SER A 17 22.66 24.06 -22.94
C SER A 17 22.54 24.24 -21.42
N ARG A 18 21.38 24.72 -20.95
CA ARG A 18 21.04 24.64 -19.53
C ARG A 18 20.75 23.17 -19.24
N VAL A 19 21.75 22.42 -18.82
CA VAL A 19 21.53 21.14 -18.14
C VAL A 19 20.71 21.47 -16.89
N ARG A 20 19.42 21.12 -16.89
CA ARG A 20 18.60 21.23 -15.68
C ARG A 20 19.20 20.27 -14.65
N PRO A 21 19.51 20.71 -13.43
CA PRO A 21 19.95 19.80 -12.39
C PRO A 21 18.90 18.70 -12.18
N SER A 22 19.35 17.49 -11.88
CA SER A 22 18.45 16.38 -11.55
C SER A 22 17.55 16.80 -10.38
N LEU A 23 16.23 16.81 -10.59
CA LEU A 23 15.25 17.15 -9.56
C LEU A 23 15.43 16.30 -8.29
N LEU A 24 15.83 15.04 -8.47
CA LEU A 24 16.17 14.14 -7.38
C LEU A 24 17.39 14.62 -6.59
N ALA A 25 18.43 15.10 -7.26
CA ALA A 25 19.63 15.63 -6.61
C ALA A 25 19.30 16.88 -5.78
N ASP A 26 18.44 17.76 -6.30
CA ASP A 26 17.95 18.93 -5.56
C ASP A 26 17.14 18.52 -4.32
N HIS A 27 16.25 17.53 -4.44
CA HIS A 27 15.49 17.01 -3.31
C HIS A 27 16.38 16.35 -2.24
N LEU A 28 17.35 15.54 -2.67
CA LEU A 28 18.36 14.95 -1.77
C LEU A 28 19.17 16.03 -1.04
N GLY A 29 19.59 17.06 -1.77
CA GLY A 29 20.31 18.20 -1.20
C GLY A 29 19.52 18.93 -0.12
N ARG A 30 18.19 19.05 -0.27
CA ARG A 30 17.31 19.65 0.74
C ARG A 30 17.09 18.74 1.94
N ALA A 31 16.77 17.47 1.71
CA ALA A 31 16.44 16.53 2.78
C ALA A 31 17.66 16.15 3.64
N LEU A 32 18.82 15.95 3.01
CA LEU A 32 20.02 15.40 3.65
C LEU A 32 21.16 16.42 3.80
N GLY A 33 20.95 17.67 3.36
CA GLY A 33 21.98 18.70 3.30
C GLY A 33 22.62 19.02 4.65
N SER A 34 21.88 18.90 5.75
CA SER A 34 22.39 19.12 7.11
C SER A 34 23.13 17.92 7.70
N SER A 35 22.97 16.72 7.13
CA SER A 35 23.60 15.50 7.64
C SER A 35 25.06 15.37 7.19
N PRO A 36 25.96 14.78 8.00
CA PRO A 36 27.33 14.48 7.60
C PRO A 36 27.41 13.47 6.43
N PRO A 37 28.46 13.49 5.59
CA PRO A 37 28.55 12.66 4.38
C PRO A 37 28.34 11.16 4.60
N ARG A 38 28.95 10.56 5.64
CA ARG A 38 28.75 9.13 5.96
C ARG A 38 27.29 8.83 6.30
N ARG A 39 26.68 9.68 7.12
CA ARG A 39 25.26 9.55 7.49
C ARG A 39 24.33 9.66 6.30
N ARG A 40 24.63 10.53 5.31
CA ARG A 40 23.83 10.62 4.08
C ARG A 40 23.79 9.29 3.32
N LEU A 41 24.93 8.59 3.25
CA LEU A 41 24.99 7.29 2.60
C LEU A 41 24.17 6.24 3.36
N ASP A 42 24.32 6.16 4.69
CA ASP A 42 23.57 5.22 5.52
C ASP A 42 22.05 5.42 5.36
N LEU A 43 21.59 6.68 5.41
CA LEU A 43 20.17 7.04 5.19
C LEU A 43 19.67 6.67 3.80
N LEU A 44 20.52 6.78 2.77
CA LEU A 44 20.15 6.41 1.40
C LEU A 44 20.07 4.89 1.20
N LEU A 45 20.98 4.14 1.83
CA LEU A 45 20.96 2.68 1.80
C LEU A 45 19.76 2.12 2.58
N ASP A 46 19.45 2.72 3.72
CA ASP A 46 18.25 2.38 4.49
C ASP A 46 16.98 2.67 3.68
N LEU A 47 16.85 3.88 3.13
CA LEU A 47 15.73 4.22 2.25
C LEU A 47 15.61 3.27 1.05
N TRP A 48 16.73 2.88 0.42
CA TRP A 48 16.73 1.90 -0.66
C TRP A 48 16.14 0.57 -0.21
N THR A 49 16.56 0.08 0.96
CA THR A 49 16.06 -1.16 1.56
C THR A 49 14.56 -1.07 1.83
N GLN A 50 14.09 0.04 2.41
CA GLN A 50 12.66 0.26 2.68
C GLN A 50 11.82 0.31 1.39
N VAL A 51 12.28 1.04 0.36
CA VAL A 51 11.58 1.11 -0.95
C VAL A 51 11.56 -0.24 -1.65
N ALA A 52 12.66 -1.00 -1.59
CA ALA A 52 12.71 -2.35 -2.14
C ALA A 52 11.69 -3.27 -1.46
N ALA A 53 11.67 -3.28 -0.12
CA ALA A 53 10.71 -4.05 0.67
C ALA A 53 9.26 -3.67 0.35
N HIS A 54 8.95 -2.37 0.28
CA HIS A 54 7.61 -1.87 -0.08
C HIS A 54 7.16 -2.33 -1.46
N ARG A 55 8.07 -2.29 -2.45
CA ARG A 55 7.76 -2.75 -3.81
C ARG A 55 7.60 -4.26 -3.90
N ASP A 56 8.37 -5.02 -3.14
CA ASP A 56 8.25 -6.48 -3.13
C ASP A 56 6.97 -6.92 -2.43
N ALA A 57 6.54 -6.22 -1.37
CA ALA A 57 5.23 -6.41 -0.76
C ALA A 57 4.09 -6.11 -1.76
N ALA A 58 4.18 -5.01 -2.51
CA ALA A 58 3.20 -4.67 -3.54
C ALA A 58 3.11 -5.71 -4.67
N ARG A 59 4.25 -6.20 -5.17
CA ARG A 59 4.29 -7.29 -6.17
C ARG A 59 3.76 -8.61 -5.61
N ARG A 60 4.10 -8.93 -4.37
CA ARG A 60 3.58 -10.12 -3.67
C ARG A 60 2.06 -10.07 -3.60
N ARG A 61 1.50 -8.91 -3.24
CA ARG A 61 0.05 -8.68 -3.26
C ARG A 61 -0.56 -8.91 -4.65
N GLU A 62 0.06 -8.40 -5.71
CA GLU A 62 -0.41 -8.64 -7.09
C GLU A 62 -0.39 -10.14 -7.46
N ARG A 63 0.67 -10.88 -7.08
CA ARG A 63 0.74 -12.34 -7.31
C ARG A 63 -0.33 -13.10 -6.56
N ILE A 64 -0.56 -12.77 -5.29
CA ILE A 64 -1.60 -13.38 -4.45
C ILE A 64 -3.00 -13.12 -5.03
N LEU A 65 -3.28 -11.91 -5.51
CA LEU A 65 -4.57 -11.61 -6.14
C LEU A 65 -4.73 -12.37 -7.47
N ALA A 66 -3.64 -12.64 -8.19
CA ALA A 66 -3.68 -13.39 -9.44
C ALA A 66 -3.97 -14.89 -9.26
N THR A 67 -3.73 -15.48 -8.09
CA THR A 67 -4.07 -16.89 -7.82
C THR A 67 -5.56 -17.10 -7.50
N GLN A 68 -6.31 -16.02 -7.29
CA GLN A 68 -7.74 -16.08 -6.97
C GLN A 68 -8.59 -16.25 -8.22
N ALA A 69 -9.70 -16.98 -8.09
CA ALA A 69 -10.66 -17.10 -9.17
C ALA A 69 -11.25 -15.73 -9.54
N ARG A 70 -11.35 -15.44 -10.86
CA ARG A 70 -11.89 -14.17 -11.37
C ARG A 70 -13.35 -13.90 -10.98
N GLN A 71 -14.11 -14.97 -10.75
CA GLN A 71 -15.50 -14.91 -10.30
C GLN A 71 -15.63 -15.57 -8.94
N SER A 72 -16.11 -14.79 -7.96
CA SER A 72 -16.40 -15.31 -6.63
C SER A 72 -17.56 -16.29 -6.69
N ARG A 73 -17.43 -17.38 -5.93
CA ARG A 73 -18.47 -18.40 -5.76
C ARG A 73 -18.95 -18.46 -4.31
N VAL A 74 -18.77 -17.37 -3.54
CA VAL A 74 -19.19 -17.28 -2.13
C VAL A 74 -20.67 -17.61 -2.01
N ASP A 75 -21.57 -16.97 -2.76
CA ASP A 75 -23.01 -17.21 -2.66
C ASP A 75 -23.39 -18.68 -2.94
N ASP A 76 -22.80 -19.27 -4.00
CA ASP A 76 -23.04 -20.67 -4.38
C ASP A 76 -22.51 -21.64 -3.31
N LEU A 77 -21.34 -21.34 -2.73
CA LEU A 77 -20.74 -22.13 -1.66
C LEU A 77 -21.49 -21.96 -0.34
N SER A 78 -21.96 -20.77 -0.01
CA SER A 78 -22.82 -20.50 1.15
C SER A 78 -24.09 -21.34 1.08
N GLN A 79 -24.78 -21.33 -0.07
CA GLN A 79 -25.97 -22.18 -0.27
C GLN A 79 -25.64 -23.67 -0.14
N ARG A 80 -24.51 -24.11 -0.69
CA ARG A 80 -24.06 -25.50 -0.59
C ARG A 80 -23.70 -25.91 0.84
N TYR A 81 -23.09 -25.01 1.59
CA TYR A 81 -22.71 -25.17 3.00
C TYR A 81 -23.96 -25.26 3.88
N THR A 82 -24.86 -24.27 3.78
CA THR A 82 -26.13 -24.26 4.51
C THR A 82 -26.96 -25.51 4.22
N ARG A 83 -27.09 -25.91 2.95
CA ARG A 83 -27.83 -27.14 2.63
C ARG A 83 -27.22 -28.38 3.28
N HIS A 84 -25.89 -28.44 3.35
CA HIS A 84 -25.21 -29.54 4.03
C HIS A 84 -25.48 -29.54 5.53
N GLU A 85 -25.51 -28.37 6.16
CA GLU A 85 -25.85 -28.23 7.58
C GLU A 85 -27.30 -28.62 7.85
N ASP A 86 -28.25 -28.20 6.99
CA ASP A 86 -29.65 -28.61 7.10
C ASP A 86 -29.80 -30.14 7.03
N ASP A 87 -29.11 -30.78 6.08
CA ASP A 87 -29.13 -32.24 5.92
C ASP A 87 -28.55 -32.95 7.16
N LEU A 88 -27.50 -32.39 7.78
CA LEU A 88 -26.91 -32.92 9.02
C LEU A 88 -27.84 -32.71 10.21
N LEU A 89 -28.43 -31.53 10.35
CA LEU A 89 -29.37 -31.21 11.41
C LEU A 89 -30.60 -32.12 11.35
N LEU A 90 -31.19 -32.30 10.17
CA LEU A 90 -32.32 -33.22 9.98
C LEU A 90 -31.94 -34.66 10.30
N SER A 91 -30.70 -35.07 9.99
CA SER A 91 -30.21 -36.41 10.35
C SER A 91 -30.07 -36.59 11.86
N ASP A 92 -29.60 -35.56 12.56
CA ASP A 92 -29.48 -35.56 14.03
C ASP A 92 -30.86 -35.57 14.71
N VAL A 93 -31.81 -34.78 14.21
CA VAL A 93 -33.20 -34.78 14.69
C VAL A 93 -33.85 -36.17 14.53
N ARG A 94 -33.68 -36.80 13.37
CA ARG A 94 -34.17 -38.16 13.10
C ARG A 94 -33.56 -39.19 14.04
N LEU A 95 -32.26 -39.06 14.32
CA LEU A 95 -31.55 -39.98 15.19
C LEU A 95 -32.02 -39.86 16.64
N ASP A 96 -32.26 -38.63 17.10
CA ASP A 96 -32.73 -38.34 18.46
C ASP A 96 -34.18 -38.77 18.68
N ILE A 97 -35.07 -38.52 17.71
CA ILE A 97 -36.49 -38.88 17.78
C ILE A 97 -36.71 -40.37 17.45
N GLY A 98 -35.84 -41.00 16.66
CA GLY A 98 -35.92 -42.41 16.27
C GLY A 98 -36.80 -42.72 15.06
N HIS A 99 -37.38 -41.69 14.41
CA HIS A 99 -38.16 -41.82 13.18
C HIS A 99 -38.13 -40.52 12.35
N GLU A 100 -38.81 -40.52 11.19
CA GLU A 100 -38.98 -39.29 10.40
C GLU A 100 -39.83 -38.29 11.20
N PRO A 101 -39.32 -37.09 11.53
CA PRO A 101 -40.04 -36.14 12.37
C PRO A 101 -41.19 -35.48 11.63
N SER A 102 -42.31 -35.31 12.30
CA SER A 102 -43.35 -34.36 11.86
C SER A 102 -42.86 -32.92 12.02
N LEU A 103 -43.52 -31.97 11.33
CA LEU A 103 -43.20 -30.54 11.47
C LEU A 103 -43.32 -30.04 12.91
N ALA A 104 -44.29 -30.56 13.67
CA ALA A 104 -44.50 -30.16 15.06
C ALA A 104 -43.39 -30.70 15.99
N GLU A 105 -42.90 -31.92 15.75
CA GLU A 105 -41.77 -32.49 16.49
C GLU A 105 -40.48 -31.77 16.18
N ALA A 106 -40.19 -31.52 14.89
CA ALA A 106 -39.02 -30.76 14.48
C ALA A 106 -39.02 -29.33 15.08
N ALA A 107 -40.17 -28.67 15.14
CA ALA A 107 -40.29 -27.32 15.71
C ALA A 107 -40.13 -27.28 17.25
N ARG A 108 -40.35 -28.41 17.94
CA ARG A 108 -40.20 -28.53 19.40
C ARG A 108 -38.88 -29.17 19.81
N TRP A 109 -38.09 -29.64 18.85
CA TRP A 109 -36.83 -30.27 19.11
C TRP A 109 -35.85 -29.25 19.70
N ILE A 110 -35.21 -29.61 20.81
CA ILE A 110 -34.24 -28.77 21.51
C ILE A 110 -32.87 -29.46 21.45
N PRO A 111 -31.84 -28.82 20.87
CA PRO A 111 -30.52 -29.40 20.80
C PRO A 111 -29.93 -29.70 22.18
N GLN A 112 -29.43 -30.92 22.36
CA GLN A 112 -28.74 -31.35 23.58
C GLN A 112 -27.26 -30.95 23.56
N THR A 113 -26.57 -31.05 24.70
CA THR A 113 -25.13 -30.71 24.85
C THR A 113 -24.22 -31.40 23.84
N TRP A 114 -24.48 -32.67 23.52
CA TRP A 114 -23.68 -33.43 22.54
C TRP A 114 -23.79 -32.84 21.12
N HIS A 115 -24.93 -32.25 20.77
CA HIS A 115 -25.15 -31.62 19.47
C HIS A 115 -24.25 -30.39 19.35
N TRP A 116 -24.25 -29.51 20.35
CA TRP A 116 -23.39 -28.33 20.35
C TRP A 116 -21.90 -28.69 20.31
N HIS A 117 -21.45 -29.69 21.06
CA HIS A 117 -20.05 -30.17 21.00
C HIS A 117 -19.68 -30.60 19.57
N LYS A 118 -20.53 -31.41 18.94
CA LYS A 118 -20.33 -31.87 17.56
C LYS A 118 -20.22 -30.71 16.57
N TYR A 119 -21.06 -29.68 16.69
CA TYR A 119 -21.04 -28.53 15.77
C TYR A 119 -19.87 -27.58 16.04
N LEU A 120 -19.48 -27.38 17.31
CA LEU A 120 -18.28 -26.61 17.66
C LEU A 120 -17.01 -27.29 17.14
N ASP A 121 -16.86 -28.61 17.31
CA ASP A 121 -15.73 -29.35 16.75
C ASP A 121 -15.73 -29.30 15.22
N LYS A 122 -16.89 -29.49 14.58
CA LYS A 122 -17.03 -29.33 13.12
C LYS A 122 -16.57 -27.94 12.67
N ALA A 123 -17.01 -26.89 13.35
CA ALA A 123 -16.66 -25.50 13.05
C ALA A 123 -15.16 -25.24 13.19
N LEU A 124 -14.55 -25.72 14.28
CA LEU A 124 -13.11 -25.70 14.48
C LEU A 124 -12.37 -26.42 13.34
N HIS A 125 -12.80 -27.62 12.94
CA HIS A 125 -12.16 -28.37 11.86
C HIS A 125 -12.32 -27.71 10.50
N ASP A 126 -13.48 -27.12 10.21
CA ASP A 126 -13.69 -26.35 8.99
C ASP A 126 -12.80 -25.12 8.94
N ALA A 127 -12.63 -24.42 10.08
CA ALA A 127 -11.73 -23.28 10.19
C ALA A 127 -10.25 -23.67 10.04
N ILE A 128 -9.83 -24.78 10.63
CA ILE A 128 -8.47 -25.33 10.45
C ILE A 128 -8.24 -25.71 8.98
N ALA A 129 -9.18 -26.42 8.36
CA ALA A 129 -9.07 -26.82 6.96
C ALA A 129 -9.07 -25.63 6.00
N ALA A 130 -9.90 -24.61 6.26
CA ALA A 130 -9.89 -23.37 5.50
C ALA A 130 -8.56 -22.62 5.68
N THR A 131 -8.05 -22.52 6.92
CA THR A 131 -6.74 -21.92 7.23
C THR A 131 -5.62 -22.61 6.46
N ALA A 132 -5.54 -23.94 6.49
CA ALA A 132 -4.54 -24.70 5.76
C ALA A 132 -4.64 -24.48 4.24
N LEU A 133 -5.86 -24.42 3.70
CA LEU A 133 -6.10 -24.17 2.28
C LEU A 133 -5.67 -22.74 1.86
N LEU A 134 -5.93 -21.73 2.70
CA LEU A 134 -5.52 -20.34 2.49
C LEU A 134 -4.00 -20.17 2.58
N ARG A 135 -3.35 -20.81 3.57
CA ARG A 135 -1.90 -20.83 3.71
C ARG A 135 -1.22 -21.52 2.53
N ALA A 136 -1.76 -22.65 2.07
CA ALA A 136 -1.29 -23.33 0.87
C ALA A 136 -1.45 -22.46 -0.39
N ALA A 137 -2.58 -21.78 -0.57
CA ALA A 137 -2.77 -20.85 -1.69
C ALA A 137 -1.75 -19.70 -1.67
N THR A 138 -1.44 -19.19 -0.48
CA THR A 138 -0.42 -18.15 -0.30
C THR A 138 0.99 -18.67 -0.60
N ALA A 139 1.35 -19.84 -0.07
CA ALA A 139 2.65 -20.46 -0.30
C ALA A 139 2.87 -20.81 -1.78
N VAL A 140 1.85 -21.28 -2.48
CA VAL A 140 1.91 -21.54 -3.93
C VAL A 140 2.04 -20.25 -4.73
N ALA A 141 1.39 -19.16 -4.31
CA ALA A 141 1.57 -17.85 -4.94
C ALA A 141 3.00 -17.30 -4.76
N ASP A 142 3.65 -17.61 -3.63
CA ASP A 142 4.99 -17.13 -3.30
C ASP A 142 6.11 -18.02 -3.88
N HIS A 143 5.93 -19.34 -3.90
CA HIS A 143 6.99 -20.32 -4.19
C HIS A 143 6.69 -21.25 -5.38
N GLY A 144 5.50 -21.17 -5.98
CA GLY A 144 5.04 -22.12 -6.99
C GLY A 144 4.45 -23.40 -6.38
N VAL A 145 3.83 -24.24 -7.22
CA VAL A 145 3.00 -25.38 -6.77
C VAL A 145 3.76 -26.37 -5.92
N HIS A 146 4.89 -26.90 -6.42
CA HIS A 146 5.62 -27.96 -5.72
C HIS A 146 6.26 -27.50 -4.40
N GLU A 147 7.02 -26.40 -4.43
CA GLU A 147 7.68 -25.89 -3.22
C GLU A 147 6.66 -25.36 -2.21
N GLY A 148 5.61 -24.66 -2.70
CA GLY A 148 4.55 -24.14 -1.85
C GLY A 148 3.78 -25.24 -1.11
N LEU A 149 3.41 -26.32 -1.79
CA LEU A 149 2.73 -27.46 -1.14
C LEU A 149 3.65 -28.22 -0.19
N ALA A 150 4.92 -28.44 -0.54
CA ALA A 150 5.87 -29.12 0.34
C ALA A 150 6.06 -28.35 1.67
N ARG A 151 6.07 -27.01 1.63
CA ARG A 151 6.14 -26.17 2.83
C ARG A 151 4.89 -26.26 3.71
N CYS A 152 3.73 -26.55 3.12
CA CYS A 152 2.45 -26.66 3.83
C CYS A 152 2.05 -28.11 4.13
N GLU A 153 2.85 -29.10 3.77
CA GLU A 153 2.50 -30.53 3.94
C GLU A 153 2.15 -30.91 5.39
N PRO A 154 2.88 -30.46 6.43
CA PRO A 154 2.51 -30.75 7.82
C PRO A 154 1.13 -30.20 8.19
N GLU A 155 0.84 -28.94 7.81
CA GLU A 155 -0.45 -28.29 8.08
C GLU A 155 -1.59 -28.98 7.33
N LEU A 156 -1.39 -29.29 6.04
CA LEU A 156 -2.39 -29.98 5.22
C LEU A 156 -2.68 -31.37 5.78
N THR A 157 -1.67 -32.09 6.24
CA THR A 157 -1.82 -33.42 6.85
C THR A 157 -2.59 -33.36 8.17
N ALA A 158 -2.25 -32.41 9.04
CA ALA A 158 -2.95 -32.20 10.31
C ALA A 158 -4.42 -31.79 10.09
N ALA A 159 -4.70 -30.89 9.14
CA ALA A 159 -6.07 -30.52 8.81
C ALA A 159 -6.86 -31.68 8.16
N ALA A 160 -6.21 -32.50 7.33
CA ALA A 160 -6.85 -33.64 6.68
C ALA A 160 -7.26 -34.74 7.66
N SER A 161 -6.52 -34.94 8.76
CA SER A 161 -6.80 -35.98 9.76
C SER A 161 -8.06 -35.69 10.58
N LEU A 162 -8.45 -34.43 10.70
CA LEU A 162 -9.66 -33.98 11.41
C LEU A 162 -10.96 -34.30 10.66
N MET A 163 -10.87 -34.73 9.39
CA MET A 163 -12.03 -35.12 8.59
C MET A 163 -11.94 -36.59 8.19
N SER A 164 -12.87 -37.39 8.71
CA SER A 164 -13.00 -38.81 8.33
C SER A 164 -13.41 -38.97 6.85
N ASP A 165 -13.09 -40.13 6.26
CA ASP A 165 -13.47 -40.44 4.88
C ASP A 165 -14.99 -40.43 4.65
N TRP A 166 -15.76 -40.89 5.63
CA TRP A 166 -17.22 -40.86 5.58
C TRP A 166 -17.73 -39.42 5.49
N THR A 167 -17.24 -38.54 6.36
CA THR A 167 -17.60 -37.11 6.38
C THR A 167 -17.19 -36.42 5.07
N ALA A 168 -15.97 -36.70 4.58
CA ALA A 168 -15.50 -36.16 3.31
C ALA A 168 -16.37 -36.63 2.12
N GLY A 169 -16.77 -37.90 2.11
CA GLY A 169 -17.67 -38.46 1.10
C GLY A 169 -19.06 -37.82 1.10
N HIS A 170 -19.64 -37.61 2.29
CA HIS A 170 -20.92 -36.92 2.44
C HIS A 170 -20.85 -35.45 2.01
N ALA A 171 -19.80 -34.73 2.41
CA ALA A 171 -19.62 -33.33 2.03
C ALA A 171 -19.32 -33.15 0.53
N ALA A 172 -18.68 -34.13 -0.12
CA ALA A 172 -18.37 -34.10 -1.56
C ALA A 172 -19.52 -34.60 -2.46
N ARG A 173 -20.59 -35.19 -1.91
CA ARG A 173 -21.73 -35.67 -2.68
C ARG A 173 -22.38 -34.51 -3.46
N ARG A 174 -22.69 -34.76 -4.74
CA ARG A 174 -23.41 -33.79 -5.58
C ARG A 174 -24.85 -33.66 -5.12
N VAL A 175 -25.34 -32.42 -5.04
CA VAL A 175 -26.74 -32.11 -4.73
C VAL A 175 -27.36 -31.47 -5.97
N PRO A 176 -28.45 -32.05 -6.53
CA PRO A 176 -29.12 -31.48 -7.70
C PRO A 176 -29.51 -30.01 -7.48
N GLY A 177 -29.28 -29.16 -8.48
CA GLY A 177 -29.60 -27.74 -8.41
C GLY A 177 -28.59 -26.86 -7.69
N LEU A 178 -27.56 -27.43 -7.06
CA LEU A 178 -26.49 -26.67 -6.39
C LEU A 178 -25.15 -26.82 -7.11
N THR A 179 -24.15 -26.04 -6.68
CA THR A 179 -22.78 -26.14 -7.17
C THR A 179 -22.21 -27.54 -6.96
N GLY A 180 -21.41 -28.02 -7.93
CA GLY A 180 -20.71 -29.31 -7.84
C GLY A 180 -19.47 -29.29 -6.93
N LEU A 181 -19.23 -28.19 -6.22
CA LEU A 181 -18.15 -28.06 -5.24
C LEU A 181 -18.53 -28.79 -3.94
N PRO A 182 -17.54 -29.34 -3.20
CA PRO A 182 -17.82 -29.93 -1.89
C PRO A 182 -18.37 -28.88 -0.92
N ALA A 183 -19.15 -29.31 0.07
CA ALA A 183 -19.67 -28.40 1.09
C ALA A 183 -18.57 -27.88 2.02
N ARG A 184 -17.60 -28.72 2.36
CA ARG A 184 -16.62 -28.46 3.41
C ARG A 184 -15.21 -28.34 2.83
N PRO A 185 -14.37 -27.41 3.35
CA PRO A 185 -13.02 -27.18 2.82
C PRO A 185 -12.09 -28.38 3.01
N GLY A 186 -12.30 -29.21 4.04
CA GLY A 186 -11.47 -30.40 4.29
C GLY A 186 -11.45 -31.39 3.12
N CYS A 187 -12.49 -31.44 2.28
CA CYS A 187 -12.48 -32.22 1.05
C CYS A 187 -11.35 -31.77 0.10
N LEU A 188 -11.13 -30.46 -0.03
CA LEU A 188 -10.07 -29.92 -0.88
C LEU A 188 -8.69 -30.13 -0.30
N VAL A 189 -8.54 -30.01 1.02
CA VAL A 189 -7.28 -30.31 1.73
C VAL A 189 -6.87 -31.77 1.46
N ARG A 190 -7.80 -32.72 1.61
CA ARG A 190 -7.58 -34.14 1.31
C ARG A 190 -7.23 -34.38 -0.16
N ASP A 191 -7.88 -33.65 -1.07
CA ASP A 191 -7.58 -33.74 -2.51
C ASP A 191 -6.18 -33.23 -2.87
N LEU A 192 -5.67 -32.20 -2.17
CA LEU A 192 -4.31 -31.67 -2.39
C LEU A 192 -3.23 -32.70 -2.00
N LEU A 193 -3.43 -33.42 -0.88
CA LEU A 193 -2.49 -34.45 -0.41
C LEU A 193 -2.44 -35.69 -1.32
N ARG A 194 -3.49 -35.96 -2.09
CA ARG A 194 -3.56 -37.14 -2.97
C ARG A 194 -2.69 -37.03 -4.23
N GLY A 195 -2.01 -35.90 -4.44
CA GLY A 195 -1.16 -35.66 -5.60
C GLY A 195 -1.96 -35.51 -6.89
N ARG A 196 -1.98 -34.31 -7.46
CA ARG A 196 -2.72 -33.98 -8.70
C ARG A 196 -1.83 -33.16 -9.64
N SER A 197 -2.24 -33.02 -10.89
CA SER A 197 -1.59 -32.09 -11.82
C SER A 197 -1.66 -30.65 -11.31
N ASP A 198 -0.65 -29.84 -11.64
CA ASP A 198 -0.55 -28.43 -11.22
C ASP A 198 -1.81 -27.62 -11.55
N ASP A 199 -2.42 -27.85 -12.71
CA ASP A 199 -3.67 -27.19 -13.11
C ASP A 199 -4.83 -27.48 -12.14
N LEU A 200 -4.94 -28.71 -11.66
CA LEU A 200 -6.02 -29.10 -10.76
C LEU A 200 -5.76 -28.55 -9.35
N ILE A 201 -4.50 -28.53 -8.91
CA ILE A 201 -4.09 -27.87 -7.67
C ILE A 201 -4.44 -26.38 -7.73
N GLY A 202 -4.06 -25.70 -8.82
CA GLY A 202 -4.40 -24.30 -9.07
C GLY A 202 -5.90 -24.04 -9.00
N GLN A 203 -6.72 -24.91 -9.62
CA GLN A 203 -8.18 -24.81 -9.55
C GLN A 203 -8.75 -24.98 -8.13
N ARG A 204 -8.15 -25.84 -7.29
CA ARG A 204 -8.58 -26.03 -5.90
C ARG A 204 -8.18 -24.83 -5.03
N LEU A 205 -6.95 -24.37 -5.15
CA LEU A 205 -6.43 -23.23 -4.39
C LEU A 205 -7.10 -21.92 -4.79
N ALA A 206 -7.54 -21.77 -6.04
CA ALA A 206 -8.32 -20.62 -6.50
C ALA A 206 -9.66 -20.46 -5.74
N ARG A 207 -10.13 -21.50 -5.02
CA ARG A 207 -11.34 -21.47 -4.19
C ARG A 207 -11.05 -21.26 -2.69
N ALA A 208 -9.79 -21.21 -2.28
CA ALA A 208 -9.40 -21.06 -0.87
C ALA A 208 -10.08 -19.85 -0.22
N ARG A 209 -10.05 -18.70 -0.90
CA ARG A 209 -10.69 -17.46 -0.45
C ARG A 209 -12.19 -17.64 -0.21
N ASP A 210 -12.91 -18.19 -1.18
CA ASP A 210 -14.36 -18.32 -1.08
C ASP A 210 -14.75 -19.26 0.08
N TYR A 211 -14.03 -20.37 0.29
CA TYR A 211 -14.25 -21.23 1.46
C TYR A 211 -13.93 -20.53 2.78
N GLY A 212 -12.83 -19.78 2.83
CA GLY A 212 -12.45 -19.04 4.04
C GLY A 212 -13.55 -18.06 4.46
N ILE A 213 -14.15 -17.34 3.52
CA ILE A 213 -15.26 -16.41 3.78
C ILE A 213 -16.49 -17.16 4.30
N VAL A 214 -16.92 -18.22 3.61
CA VAL A 214 -18.11 -19.00 3.99
C VAL A 214 -17.94 -19.63 5.37
N VAL A 215 -16.78 -20.20 5.66
CA VAL A 215 -16.48 -20.80 6.96
C VAL A 215 -16.41 -19.74 8.05
N MET A 216 -15.76 -18.60 7.79
CA MET A 216 -15.72 -17.49 8.75
C MET A 216 -17.15 -17.09 9.14
N GLU A 217 -18.02 -16.81 8.16
CA GLU A 217 -19.41 -16.44 8.43
C GLU A 217 -20.22 -17.51 9.16
N ALA A 218 -20.05 -18.78 8.79
CA ALA A 218 -20.75 -19.90 9.44
C ALA A 218 -20.29 -20.09 10.90
N VAL A 219 -18.98 -20.03 11.15
CA VAL A 219 -18.39 -20.10 12.49
C VAL A 219 -18.87 -18.93 13.33
N THR A 220 -18.81 -17.69 12.82
CA THR A 220 -19.30 -16.51 13.54
C THR A 220 -20.75 -16.70 13.97
N LYS A 221 -21.63 -17.15 13.06
CA LYS A 221 -23.06 -17.38 13.38
C LYS A 221 -23.23 -18.45 14.46
N LEU A 222 -22.47 -19.54 14.38
CA LEU A 222 -22.53 -20.61 15.38
C LEU A 222 -22.07 -20.14 16.75
N LEU A 223 -20.94 -19.42 16.82
CA LEU A 223 -20.38 -18.92 18.09
C LEU A 223 -21.31 -17.95 18.81
N HIS A 224 -22.17 -17.22 18.09
CA HIS A 224 -23.21 -16.39 18.70
C HIS A 224 -24.49 -17.16 19.10
N ALA A 225 -24.69 -18.37 18.58
CA ALA A 225 -25.89 -19.17 18.82
C ALA A 225 -25.70 -20.23 19.91
N VAL A 226 -24.46 -20.60 20.22
CA VAL A 226 -24.15 -21.65 21.20
C VAL A 226 -24.47 -21.18 22.63
N PRO A 227 -25.10 -22.03 23.47
CA PRO A 227 -25.45 -21.65 24.84
C PRO A 227 -24.23 -21.66 25.78
N ASP A 228 -24.26 -20.80 26.81
CA ASP A 228 -23.19 -20.67 27.82
C ASP A 228 -22.90 -21.96 28.60
N SER A 229 -23.83 -22.92 28.62
CA SER A 229 -23.68 -24.23 29.25
C SER A 229 -22.62 -25.13 28.60
N MET A 230 -21.94 -24.64 27.55
CA MET A 230 -20.94 -25.36 26.76
C MET A 230 -19.49 -25.13 27.23
N SER A 231 -19.32 -24.75 28.50
CA SER A 231 -18.02 -24.41 29.10
C SER A 231 -16.99 -25.55 29.14
N GLU A 232 -17.41 -26.80 28.98
CA GLU A 232 -16.53 -27.99 28.97
C GLU A 232 -15.91 -28.29 27.59
N TRP A 233 -16.31 -27.57 26.54
CA TRP A 233 -15.75 -27.79 25.21
C TRP A 233 -14.30 -27.30 25.10
N ASP A 234 -13.37 -28.18 24.76
CA ASP A 234 -11.93 -27.84 24.64
C ASP A 234 -11.40 -27.88 23.20
N GLY A 235 -12.23 -28.21 22.20
CA GLY A 235 -11.86 -28.21 20.79
C GLY A 235 -10.96 -29.39 20.37
N TRP A 236 -11.59 -30.53 20.04
CA TRP A 236 -10.84 -31.73 19.69
C TRP A 236 -9.98 -31.54 18.43
N GLY A 237 -8.71 -31.94 18.50
CA GLY A 237 -7.75 -31.84 17.39
C GLY A 237 -6.93 -30.55 17.32
N LEU A 238 -7.19 -29.58 18.21
CA LEU A 238 -6.48 -28.29 18.22
C LEU A 238 -4.99 -28.45 18.55
N ARG A 239 -4.65 -29.32 19.51
CA ARG A 239 -3.25 -29.54 19.92
C ARG A 239 -2.41 -30.10 18.77
N GLU A 240 -2.95 -31.07 18.04
CA GLU A 240 -2.32 -31.67 16.87
C GLU A 240 -2.13 -30.64 15.75
N TRP A 241 -3.12 -29.77 15.54
CA TRP A 241 -2.99 -28.63 14.64
C TRP A 241 -1.87 -27.68 15.06
N ARG A 242 -1.79 -27.31 16.35
CA ARG A 242 -0.73 -26.43 16.87
C ARG A 242 0.66 -27.02 16.72
N ALA A 243 0.81 -28.34 16.89
CA ALA A 243 2.09 -29.01 16.66
C ALA A 243 2.57 -28.90 15.20
N ALA A 244 1.65 -28.84 14.23
CA ALA A 244 1.97 -28.73 12.81
C ALA A 244 2.08 -27.28 12.29
N ALA A 245 1.17 -26.41 12.72
CA ALA A 245 0.97 -25.07 12.16
C ALA A 245 1.57 -23.95 13.02
N GLY A 246 1.91 -24.25 14.28
CA GLY A 246 2.35 -23.29 15.27
C GLY A 246 1.32 -22.18 15.53
N TYR A 247 1.84 -21.04 15.98
CA TYR A 247 1.07 -19.85 16.30
C TYR A 247 1.44 -18.71 15.34
N THR A 248 0.46 -18.16 14.62
CA THR A 248 0.67 -16.91 13.86
C THR A 248 0.66 -15.72 14.80
N ARG A 249 -0.26 -15.71 15.76
CA ARG A 249 -0.34 -14.75 16.86
C ARG A 249 0.17 -15.40 18.14
N PRO A 250 1.04 -14.71 18.90
CA PRO A 250 1.63 -15.31 20.08
C PRO A 250 0.57 -15.41 21.21
N PRO A 251 0.37 -16.58 21.85
CA PRO A 251 -0.68 -16.79 22.85
C PRO A 251 -0.59 -15.86 24.06
N ASP A 252 0.63 -15.51 24.46
CA ASP A 252 0.93 -14.61 25.59
C ASP A 252 0.47 -13.16 25.36
N ARG A 253 0.02 -12.81 24.14
CA ARG A 253 -0.56 -11.51 23.81
C ARG A 253 -2.02 -11.59 23.36
N TRP A 254 -2.64 -12.75 23.53
CA TRP A 254 -4.02 -12.96 23.15
C TRP A 254 -4.95 -12.61 24.31
N GLU A 255 -5.52 -11.41 24.26
CA GLU A 255 -6.32 -10.83 25.34
C GLU A 255 -7.83 -11.10 25.21
N GLN A 256 -8.27 -11.77 24.15
CA GLN A 256 -9.67 -12.18 24.00
C GLN A 256 -10.06 -13.12 25.15
N PRO A 257 -11.12 -12.79 25.92
CA PRO A 257 -11.72 -13.73 26.86
C PRO A 257 -12.20 -15.00 26.16
N PRO A 258 -12.10 -16.17 26.80
CA PRO A 258 -12.65 -17.41 26.25
C PRO A 258 -14.18 -17.29 26.05
N LEU A 259 -14.71 -18.01 25.06
CA LEU A 259 -16.11 -17.93 24.60
C LEU A 259 -17.18 -18.03 25.70
N PHE A 260 -16.89 -18.73 26.81
CA PHE A 260 -17.80 -18.94 27.94
C PHE A 260 -17.27 -18.34 29.26
N GLY A 261 -16.45 -17.30 29.15
CA GLY A 261 -15.78 -16.63 30.26
C GLY A 261 -14.51 -17.35 30.75
N GLY A 262 -13.76 -16.63 31.58
CA GLY A 262 -12.47 -17.07 32.12
C GLY A 262 -11.32 -16.12 31.75
N ASP A 263 -10.12 -16.46 32.20
CA ASP A 263 -8.95 -15.63 31.96
C ASP A 263 -8.44 -15.79 30.51
N PRO A 264 -8.10 -14.68 29.81
CA PRO A 264 -7.49 -14.74 28.48
C PRO A 264 -6.20 -15.56 28.45
N LEU A 265 -5.80 -16.00 27.24
CA LEU A 265 -4.55 -16.74 27.08
C LEU A 265 -3.30 -15.93 27.47
N ALA A 266 -3.35 -14.60 27.32
CA ALA A 266 -2.26 -13.71 27.75
C ALA A 266 -1.90 -13.86 29.24
N GLY A 267 -2.84 -14.30 30.08
CA GLY A 267 -2.63 -14.56 31.51
C GLY A 267 -2.32 -16.01 31.86
N ARG A 268 -2.23 -16.91 30.88
CA ARG A 268 -2.09 -18.36 31.07
C ARG A 268 -0.82 -18.92 30.40
N PRO A 269 -0.38 -20.14 30.76
CA PRO A 269 0.70 -20.82 30.03
C PRO A 269 0.38 -20.95 28.54
N ALA A 270 1.36 -20.72 27.66
CA ALA A 270 1.15 -20.66 26.21
C ALA A 270 0.70 -22.01 25.58
N ASP A 271 0.90 -23.13 26.26
CA ASP A 271 0.49 -24.48 25.87
C ASP A 271 -0.90 -24.87 26.41
N SER A 272 -1.57 -23.97 27.13
CA SER A 272 -2.90 -24.19 27.73
C SER A 272 -4.08 -23.78 26.83
N GLU A 273 -3.83 -23.54 25.54
CA GLU A 273 -4.88 -23.20 24.58
C GLU A 273 -5.94 -24.30 24.49
N THR A 274 -7.20 -23.86 24.48
CA THR A 274 -8.40 -24.64 24.22
C THR A 274 -9.19 -24.03 23.06
N GLY A 275 -10.17 -24.78 22.53
CA GLY A 275 -11.09 -24.30 21.50
C GLY A 275 -11.84 -23.02 21.92
N ARG A 276 -12.10 -22.83 23.22
CA ARG A 276 -12.80 -21.64 23.74
C ARG A 276 -12.01 -20.36 23.59
N ASP A 277 -10.70 -20.44 23.37
CA ASP A 277 -9.84 -19.27 23.32
C ASP A 277 -9.93 -18.52 21.98
N LEU A 278 -10.52 -19.14 20.96
CA LEU A 278 -10.78 -18.53 19.64
C LEU A 278 -9.53 -18.00 18.91
N LEU A 279 -8.31 -18.35 19.35
CA LEU A 279 -7.08 -18.00 18.64
C LEU A 279 -7.01 -18.69 17.26
N TRP A 280 -7.56 -19.90 17.14
CA TRP A 280 -7.75 -20.60 15.86
C TRP A 280 -8.70 -19.87 14.90
N TYR A 281 -9.66 -19.10 15.42
CA TYR A 281 -10.58 -18.29 14.63
C TYR A 281 -9.86 -17.03 14.09
N ALA A 282 -8.95 -16.46 14.87
CA ALA A 282 -8.05 -15.40 14.42
C ALA A 282 -7.04 -15.90 13.37
N ASP A 283 -6.54 -17.14 13.46
CA ASP A 283 -5.68 -17.73 12.43
C ASP A 283 -6.38 -17.79 11.06
N LEU A 284 -7.68 -18.13 11.04
CA LEU A 284 -8.49 -18.10 9.83
C LEU A 284 -8.60 -16.68 9.28
N ALA A 285 -8.84 -15.70 10.15
CA ALA A 285 -8.94 -14.29 9.78
C ALA A 285 -7.60 -13.77 9.19
N ASP A 286 -6.48 -14.09 9.82
CA ASP A 286 -5.15 -13.70 9.35
C ASP A 286 -4.81 -14.36 8.01
N ALA A 287 -5.16 -15.64 7.83
CA ALA A 287 -4.94 -16.32 6.55
C ALA A 287 -5.81 -15.71 5.43
N LEU A 288 -7.05 -15.30 5.72
CA LEU A 288 -7.88 -14.53 4.79
C LEU A 288 -7.28 -13.16 4.49
N ALA A 289 -6.79 -12.44 5.50
CA ALA A 289 -6.19 -11.12 5.35
C ALA A 289 -4.96 -11.16 4.43
N ARG A 290 -4.13 -12.21 4.56
CA ARG A 290 -3.01 -12.47 3.65
C ARG A 290 -3.43 -12.63 2.20
N LEU A 291 -4.52 -13.34 1.92
CA LEU A 291 -5.07 -13.40 0.55
C LEU A 291 -5.63 -12.05 0.08
N HIS A 292 -6.08 -11.19 0.98
CA HIS A 292 -6.49 -9.82 0.65
C HIS A 292 -5.29 -8.85 0.49
N GLY A 293 -4.07 -9.34 0.70
CA GLY A 293 -2.84 -8.56 0.56
C GLY A 293 -2.48 -7.74 1.79
N HIS A 294 -3.00 -8.14 2.96
CA HIS A 294 -2.68 -7.57 4.27
C HIS A 294 -1.81 -8.55 5.06
N ASP A 295 -1.03 -8.09 6.04
CA ASP A 295 -0.15 -9.00 6.80
C ASP A 295 -0.92 -9.88 7.80
N ALA A 296 -1.98 -9.31 8.38
CA ALA A 296 -2.87 -9.93 9.37
C ALA A 296 -4.24 -9.23 9.36
N ALA A 297 -5.25 -9.87 9.96
CA ALA A 297 -6.55 -9.25 10.20
C ALA A 297 -6.49 -8.25 11.35
N VAL A 298 -7.40 -7.29 11.35
CA VAL A 298 -7.66 -6.44 12.53
C VAL A 298 -8.60 -7.22 13.46
N ILE A 299 -8.22 -7.31 14.73
CA ILE A 299 -8.99 -8.00 15.77
C ILE A 299 -9.45 -6.95 16.78
N ASP A 300 -10.74 -6.92 17.05
CA ASP A 300 -11.37 -6.14 18.11
C ASP A 300 -11.83 -7.11 19.21
N TYR A 301 -11.23 -7.03 20.39
CA TYR A 301 -11.54 -7.95 21.48
C TYR A 301 -12.88 -7.57 22.12
N THR A 302 -13.73 -8.57 22.34
CA THR A 302 -15.06 -8.38 22.94
C THR A 302 -15.28 -9.39 24.07
N ASP A 303 -16.38 -9.25 24.81
CA ASP A 303 -16.69 -10.14 25.93
C ASP A 303 -17.06 -11.58 25.51
N THR A 304 -17.30 -11.84 24.21
CA THR A 304 -17.76 -13.16 23.72
C THR A 304 -16.95 -13.64 22.52
N VAL A 305 -17.21 -13.08 21.34
CA VAL A 305 -16.57 -13.44 20.07
C VAL A 305 -15.81 -12.23 19.54
N PRO A 306 -14.51 -12.35 19.23
CA PRO A 306 -13.74 -11.22 18.73
C PRO A 306 -14.33 -10.71 17.41
N GLY A 307 -14.42 -9.40 17.28
CA GLY A 307 -14.67 -8.75 16.00
C GLY A 307 -13.47 -8.94 15.09
N VAL A 308 -13.69 -9.37 13.84
CA VAL A 308 -12.62 -9.62 12.88
C VAL A 308 -12.84 -8.83 11.60
N ASP A 309 -11.83 -8.08 11.17
CA ASP A 309 -11.78 -7.44 9.86
C ASP A 309 -10.55 -7.93 9.09
N TYR A 310 -10.77 -8.96 8.26
CA TYR A 310 -9.75 -9.53 7.38
C TYR A 310 -9.56 -8.73 6.09
N ASN A 311 -10.37 -7.71 5.82
CA ASN A 311 -10.25 -6.88 4.62
C ASN A 311 -10.30 -5.39 4.96
N ALA A 312 -9.66 -5.04 6.07
CA ALA A 312 -9.54 -3.67 6.51
C ALA A 312 -9.00 -2.80 5.38
N ARG A 313 -9.72 -1.73 5.05
CA ARG A 313 -9.24 -0.81 4.02
C ARG A 313 -7.90 -0.25 4.51
N PRO A 314 -6.84 -0.25 3.68
CA PRO A 314 -5.60 0.40 4.06
C PRO A 314 -5.91 1.81 4.55
N ALA A 315 -5.37 2.19 5.70
CA ALA A 315 -5.47 3.56 6.17
C ALA A 315 -5.05 4.49 5.02
N ARG A 316 -5.78 5.59 4.83
CA ARG A 316 -5.32 6.61 3.87
C ARG A 316 -3.90 7.01 4.29
N PRO A 317 -2.95 7.14 3.34
CA PRO A 317 -1.61 7.59 3.67
C PRO A 317 -1.71 8.83 4.55
N GLU A 318 -1.07 8.81 5.71
CA GLU A 318 -1.10 9.96 6.60
C GLU A 318 -0.57 11.18 5.86
N PRO A 319 -1.26 12.33 5.95
CA PRO A 319 -0.75 13.57 5.40
C PRO A 319 0.67 13.78 5.93
N PHE A 320 1.59 14.20 5.06
CA PHE A 320 3.01 14.42 5.35
C PHE A 320 3.95 13.20 5.39
N VAL A 321 3.46 11.97 5.46
CA VAL A 321 4.37 10.80 5.41
C VAL A 321 4.84 10.58 3.96
N PRO A 322 6.16 10.65 3.67
CA PRO A 322 6.66 10.45 2.32
C PRO A 322 6.38 9.04 1.78
N ARG A 323 5.98 8.98 0.50
CA ARG A 323 5.58 7.71 -0.14
C ARG A 323 6.78 6.84 -0.51
N LEU A 324 6.76 5.58 -0.11
CA LEU A 324 7.82 4.60 -0.41
C LEU A 324 7.65 3.85 -1.74
N ASP A 325 6.72 4.26 -2.60
CA ASP A 325 6.49 3.62 -3.91
C ASP A 325 7.74 3.69 -4.83
N SER A 326 8.57 4.71 -4.63
CA SER A 326 9.86 4.87 -5.31
C SER A 326 10.76 5.85 -4.55
N LEU A 327 12.07 5.75 -4.76
CA LEU A 327 13.03 6.69 -4.17
C LEU A 327 12.72 8.16 -4.51
N PRO A 328 12.41 8.54 -5.76
CA PRO A 328 12.12 9.94 -6.06
C PRO A 328 10.91 10.47 -5.30
N LEU A 329 9.89 9.65 -5.05
CA LEU A 329 8.71 10.06 -4.29
C LEU A 329 9.01 10.20 -2.79
N ALA A 330 9.75 9.24 -2.22
CA ALA A 330 10.14 9.31 -0.81
C ALA A 330 11.00 10.55 -0.53
N VAL A 331 12.00 10.80 -1.38
CA VAL A 331 12.88 11.96 -1.22
C VAL A 331 12.13 13.26 -1.52
N ALA A 332 11.24 13.30 -2.52
CA ALA A 332 10.43 14.48 -2.80
C ALA A 332 9.52 14.83 -1.60
N GLY A 333 8.87 13.83 -0.99
CA GLY A 333 8.07 14.02 0.23
C GLY A 333 8.90 14.57 1.38
N ALA A 334 10.06 13.98 1.69
CA ALA A 334 10.93 14.50 2.75
C ALA A 334 11.43 15.93 2.46
N ALA A 335 11.81 16.22 1.21
CA ALA A 335 12.22 17.56 0.79
C ALA A 335 11.07 18.58 0.87
N GLN A 336 9.81 18.16 0.72
CA GLN A 336 8.64 19.01 0.92
C GLN A 336 8.44 19.34 2.39
N LEU A 337 8.62 18.39 3.31
CA LEU A 337 8.57 18.68 4.75
C LEU A 337 9.60 19.73 5.14
N VAL A 338 10.83 19.61 4.63
CA VAL A 338 11.86 20.62 4.81
C VAL A 338 11.45 21.97 4.22
N SER A 339 10.82 21.96 3.06
CA SER A 339 10.31 23.15 2.38
C SER A 339 9.18 23.83 3.18
N LEU A 340 8.37 23.05 3.90
CA LEU A 340 7.33 23.54 4.81
C LEU A 340 7.88 24.07 6.14
N GLY A 341 9.19 24.06 6.32
CA GLY A 341 9.87 24.65 7.47
C GLY A 341 10.31 23.66 8.54
N ALA A 342 10.15 22.35 8.33
CA ALA A 342 10.73 21.37 9.24
C ALA A 342 12.26 21.32 9.08
N PRO A 343 13.05 21.64 10.12
CA PRO A 343 14.48 21.42 10.07
C PRO A 343 14.77 19.91 10.05
N PRO A 344 15.65 19.41 9.16
CA PRO A 344 16.03 18.01 9.20
C PRO A 344 16.75 17.68 10.51
N PRO A 345 16.37 16.62 11.23
CA PRO A 345 17.00 16.24 12.50
C PRO A 345 18.49 15.91 12.31
N GLN A 346 19.34 16.45 13.17
CA GLN A 346 20.80 16.34 13.04
C GLN A 346 21.34 14.94 13.38
N LEU A 347 20.60 14.15 14.17
CA LEU A 347 21.06 12.88 14.75
C LEU A 347 20.20 11.66 14.38
N CYS A 348 19.45 11.72 13.28
CA CYS A 348 18.72 10.55 12.79
C CYS A 348 19.68 9.42 12.39
N ARG A 349 19.32 8.18 12.74
CA ARG A 349 20.09 6.97 12.48
C ARG A 349 19.69 6.34 11.15
N ASP A 350 18.39 6.35 10.87
CA ASP A 350 17.75 5.72 9.71
C ASP A 350 16.73 6.68 9.06
N TRP A 351 16.16 6.25 7.92
CA TRP A 351 15.22 7.06 7.15
C TRP A 351 13.91 7.29 7.91
N THR A 352 13.48 6.34 8.73
CA THR A 352 12.26 6.44 9.54
C THR A 352 12.40 7.52 10.60
N GLU A 353 13.51 7.57 11.33
CA GLU A 353 13.82 8.63 12.29
C GLU A 353 13.92 10.02 11.62
N LEU A 354 14.49 10.08 10.40
CA LEU A 354 14.52 11.33 9.62
C LEU A 354 13.11 11.82 9.31
N VAL A 355 12.26 10.93 8.78
CA VAL A 355 10.88 11.26 8.40
C VAL A 355 10.06 11.65 9.62
N ASN A 356 10.10 10.86 10.70
CA ASN A 356 9.35 11.14 11.92
C ASN A 356 9.73 12.51 12.50
N GLY A 357 11.04 12.81 12.60
CA GLY A 357 11.50 14.11 13.06
C GLY A 357 11.07 15.29 12.16
N LEU A 358 10.99 15.05 10.84
CA LEU A 358 10.44 16.04 9.90
C LEU A 358 8.93 16.22 10.08
N VAL A 359 8.15 15.15 10.20
CA VAL A 359 6.69 15.18 10.37
C VAL A 359 6.32 15.90 11.67
N ASP A 360 6.97 15.54 12.78
CA ASP A 360 6.77 16.16 14.09
C ASP A 360 7.02 17.69 14.03
N SER A 361 8.05 18.10 13.29
CA SER A 361 8.41 19.50 13.12
C SER A 361 7.45 20.27 12.19
N VAL A 362 6.93 19.63 11.13
CA VAL A 362 5.96 20.24 10.20
C VAL A 362 4.63 20.53 10.90
N GLY A 363 4.20 19.68 11.84
CA GLY A 363 2.96 19.90 12.60
C GLY A 363 2.90 21.27 13.27
N ILE A 364 4.04 21.73 13.81
CA ILE A 364 4.19 23.03 14.49
C ILE A 364 4.20 24.19 13.47
N ALA A 365 4.88 24.03 12.34
CA ALA A 365 4.99 25.04 11.29
C ALA A 365 3.68 25.25 10.50
N VAL A 366 2.93 24.17 10.24
CA VAL A 366 1.63 24.22 9.54
C VAL A 366 0.54 24.80 10.43
N ALA A 367 0.56 24.50 11.74
CA ALA A 367 -0.35 25.12 12.70
C ALA A 367 -0.23 26.65 12.76
N THR A 368 0.93 27.20 12.38
CA THR A 368 1.20 28.64 12.35
C THR A 368 0.96 29.32 11.00
N THR A 369 0.81 28.57 9.89
CA THR A 369 0.63 29.15 8.54
C THR A 369 -0.82 29.43 8.14
N GLY A 370 -1.81 28.94 8.89
CA GLY A 370 -3.24 29.21 8.66
C GLY A 370 -3.82 28.59 7.37
N THR A 371 -5.07 28.95 7.05
CA THR A 371 -5.77 28.52 5.82
C THR A 371 -5.45 29.45 4.63
N PHE A 372 -5.39 28.90 3.43
CA PHE A 372 -5.26 29.68 2.20
C PHE A 372 -6.58 30.37 1.87
N ARG A 373 -6.54 31.68 1.61
CA ARG A 373 -7.69 32.42 1.09
C ARG A 373 -7.80 32.18 -0.41
N VAL A 374 -8.65 31.23 -0.81
CA VAL A 374 -9.03 31.03 -2.21
C VAL A 374 -10.04 32.12 -2.62
N PRO A 375 -9.72 33.00 -3.58
CA PRO A 375 -10.63 34.04 -4.03
C PRO A 375 -11.94 33.47 -4.57
N ALA A 376 -13.07 34.14 -4.30
CA ALA A 376 -14.42 33.67 -4.65
C ALA A 376 -14.56 33.23 -6.13
N PRO A 377 -14.03 33.96 -7.14
CA PRO A 377 -14.10 33.54 -8.53
C PRO A 377 -13.37 32.22 -8.82
N LEU A 378 -12.33 31.89 -8.05
CA LEU A 378 -11.64 30.60 -8.14
C LEU A 378 -12.41 29.52 -7.39
N ALA A 379 -12.85 29.82 -6.16
CA ALA A 379 -13.59 28.90 -5.31
C ALA A 379 -14.91 28.41 -5.95
N ALA A 380 -15.55 29.21 -6.80
CA ALA A 380 -16.74 28.82 -7.55
C ALA A 380 -16.50 27.64 -8.53
N TRP A 381 -15.24 27.35 -8.87
CA TRP A 381 -14.86 26.23 -9.73
C TRP A 381 -14.42 24.99 -8.95
N ASP A 382 -14.36 25.05 -7.61
CA ASP A 382 -13.90 23.94 -6.78
C ASP A 382 -14.79 22.70 -6.97
N GLY A 383 -14.19 21.57 -7.34
CA GLY A 383 -14.87 20.32 -7.64
C GLY A 383 -15.59 20.27 -9.01
N LEU A 384 -15.51 21.31 -9.84
CA LEU A 384 -16.13 21.32 -11.18
C LEU A 384 -15.20 20.79 -12.27
N LEU A 385 -15.78 20.38 -13.39
CA LEU A 385 -15.03 20.02 -14.59
C LEU A 385 -14.52 21.26 -15.31
N VAL A 386 -13.25 21.25 -15.70
CA VAL A 386 -12.71 22.25 -16.62
C VAL A 386 -13.42 22.10 -17.97
N PRO A 387 -14.00 23.16 -18.55
CA PRO A 387 -14.73 23.10 -19.81
C PRO A 387 -13.95 22.41 -20.93
N ASP A 388 -14.66 21.65 -21.76
CA ASP A 388 -14.09 20.90 -22.90
C ASP A 388 -13.04 19.84 -22.48
N THR A 389 -13.06 19.44 -21.21
CA THR A 389 -12.23 18.35 -20.66
C THR A 389 -13.06 17.40 -19.80
N LYS A 390 -12.44 16.29 -19.38
CA LYS A 390 -12.99 15.33 -18.40
C LYS A 390 -12.31 15.48 -17.03
N VAL A 391 -11.69 16.64 -16.79
CA VAL A 391 -10.77 16.87 -15.68
C VAL A 391 -11.43 17.77 -14.66
N ARG A 392 -11.44 17.33 -13.39
CA ARG A 392 -11.95 18.11 -12.27
C ARG A 392 -10.86 19.00 -11.69
N ILE A 393 -11.19 20.21 -11.25
CA ILE A 393 -10.26 21.07 -10.52
C ILE A 393 -10.62 21.12 -9.03
N ASP A 394 -9.62 20.91 -8.18
CA ASP A 394 -9.76 21.06 -6.72
C ASP A 394 -8.75 22.13 -6.25
N TRP A 395 -9.18 23.06 -5.39
CA TRP A 395 -8.34 24.15 -4.87
C TRP A 395 -7.76 23.83 -3.49
N ALA A 396 -6.48 24.16 -3.29
CA ALA A 396 -5.87 23.99 -1.99
C ALA A 396 -6.39 25.04 -1.02
N ARG A 397 -6.87 24.59 0.14
CA ARG A 397 -7.37 25.47 1.22
C ARG A 397 -6.45 25.52 2.43
N ASP A 398 -5.47 24.62 2.50
CA ASP A 398 -4.50 24.56 3.58
C ASP A 398 -3.19 23.90 3.11
N PRO A 399 -2.08 24.11 3.85
CA PRO A 399 -0.78 23.52 3.52
C PRO A 399 -0.76 21.99 3.54
N ARG A 400 -1.66 21.33 4.31
CA ARG A 400 -1.72 19.86 4.39
C ARG A 400 -2.14 19.28 3.03
N THR A 401 -3.20 19.85 2.47
CA THR A 401 -3.72 19.50 1.15
C THR A 401 -2.65 19.64 0.07
N LEU A 402 -1.84 20.71 0.11
CA LEU A 402 -0.73 20.88 -0.85
C LEU A 402 0.38 19.86 -0.66
N ALA A 403 0.74 19.52 0.58
CA ALA A 403 1.77 18.54 0.85
C ALA A 403 1.39 17.16 0.30
N ASP A 404 0.12 16.77 0.46
CA ASP A 404 -0.41 15.52 -0.09
C ASP A 404 -0.32 15.50 -1.61
N TRP A 405 -0.71 16.60 -2.28
CA TRP A 405 -0.64 16.71 -3.73
C TRP A 405 0.79 16.74 -4.24
N ALA A 406 1.67 17.49 -3.57
CA ALA A 406 3.08 17.58 -3.91
C ALA A 406 3.76 16.21 -3.77
N SER A 407 3.48 15.48 -2.69
CA SER A 407 4.03 14.13 -2.43
C SER A 407 3.58 13.15 -3.50
N TYR A 408 2.28 13.14 -3.84
CA TYR A 408 1.74 12.31 -4.93
C TYR A 408 2.38 12.63 -6.30
N MET A 409 2.52 13.93 -6.60
CA MET A 409 3.04 14.40 -7.89
C MET A 409 4.57 14.34 -7.99
N GLY A 410 5.29 14.25 -6.87
CA GLY A 410 6.75 14.35 -6.85
C GLY A 410 7.25 15.72 -7.33
N ASN A 411 6.52 16.81 -7.05
CA ASN A 411 6.89 18.18 -7.43
C ASN A 411 6.94 19.12 -6.21
N CYS A 412 7.31 20.38 -6.42
CA CYS A 412 7.54 21.34 -5.34
C CYS A 412 6.37 22.32 -5.09
N ILE A 413 5.13 21.99 -5.45
CA ILE A 413 4.00 22.96 -5.30
C ILE A 413 3.72 23.35 -3.84
N ALA A 414 4.16 22.56 -2.87
CA ALA A 414 4.11 22.88 -1.43
C ALA A 414 5.33 23.71 -0.94
N GLY A 415 6.16 24.22 -1.85
CA GLY A 415 7.34 25.00 -1.48
C GLY A 415 7.01 26.33 -0.80
N PRO A 416 7.94 26.92 -0.01
CA PRO A 416 7.64 28.07 0.86
C PRO A 416 7.25 29.32 0.09
N HIS A 417 7.69 29.46 -1.18
CA HIS A 417 7.23 30.55 -2.05
C HIS A 417 5.77 30.40 -2.46
N TYR A 418 5.32 29.19 -2.84
CA TYR A 418 3.93 28.91 -3.18
C TYR A 418 3.01 29.08 -1.97
N VAL A 419 3.36 28.48 -0.84
CA VAL A 419 2.61 28.58 0.41
C VAL A 419 2.51 30.03 0.88
N GLY A 420 3.63 30.77 0.84
CA GLY A 420 3.66 32.18 1.21
C GLY A 420 2.85 33.09 0.28
N ASP A 421 2.81 32.79 -1.02
CA ASP A 421 2.00 33.54 -1.98
C ASP A 421 0.51 33.21 -1.87
N ALA A 422 0.15 31.94 -1.68
CA ALA A 422 -1.22 31.49 -1.49
C ALA A 422 -1.82 31.99 -0.16
N ALA A 423 -1.06 31.95 0.94
CA ALA A 423 -1.48 32.48 2.24
C ALA A 423 -1.78 33.99 2.16
N LYS A 424 -1.06 34.73 1.31
CA LYS A 424 -1.28 36.16 1.04
C LYS A 424 -2.34 36.42 -0.03
N GLY A 425 -2.99 35.39 -0.57
CA GLY A 425 -3.98 35.50 -1.66
C GLY A 425 -3.39 35.98 -2.99
N ARG A 426 -2.08 35.88 -3.19
CA ARG A 426 -1.37 36.33 -4.41
C ARG A 426 -1.36 35.28 -5.51
N CYS A 427 -1.66 34.03 -5.19
CA CYS A 427 -1.88 32.98 -6.17
C CYS A 427 -2.95 31.99 -5.65
N GLY A 428 -3.58 31.29 -6.58
CA GLY A 428 -4.37 30.10 -6.31
C GLY A 428 -3.58 28.85 -6.73
N LEU A 429 -3.64 27.81 -5.91
CA LEU A 429 -2.97 26.54 -6.16
C LEU A 429 -4.02 25.45 -6.26
N ALA A 430 -3.96 24.66 -7.33
CA ALA A 430 -4.99 23.66 -7.63
C ALA A 430 -4.39 22.33 -8.12
N ALA A 431 -5.13 21.26 -7.90
CA ALA A 431 -4.92 19.95 -8.51
C ALA A 431 -5.95 19.71 -9.61
N LEU A 432 -5.50 19.19 -10.74
CA LEU A 432 -6.34 18.70 -11.82
C LEU A 432 -6.47 17.18 -11.70
N ARG A 433 -7.70 16.65 -11.67
CA ARG A 433 -7.97 15.22 -11.45
C ARG A 433 -8.70 14.56 -12.61
N ASP A 434 -8.34 13.31 -12.90
CA ASP A 434 -9.07 12.46 -13.85
C ASP A 434 -10.39 11.92 -13.26
N ARG A 435 -11.09 11.07 -14.04
CA ARG A 435 -12.36 10.45 -13.65
C ARG A 435 -12.22 9.49 -12.47
N GLU A 436 -11.05 8.89 -12.31
CA GLU A 436 -10.72 8.00 -11.20
C GLU A 436 -10.26 8.80 -9.95
N GLY A 437 -10.27 10.14 -10.02
CA GLY A 437 -9.89 11.03 -8.92
C GLY A 437 -8.37 11.17 -8.73
N ARG A 438 -7.55 10.68 -9.66
CA ARG A 438 -6.09 10.80 -9.60
C ARG A 438 -5.63 12.17 -10.09
N ILE A 439 -4.63 12.75 -9.44
CA ILE A 439 -4.07 14.04 -9.86
C ILE A 439 -3.25 13.83 -11.13
N ILE A 440 -3.59 14.52 -12.21
CA ILE A 440 -2.86 14.45 -13.48
C ILE A 440 -1.93 15.64 -13.69
N ALA A 441 -2.22 16.79 -13.07
CA ALA A 441 -1.36 17.96 -13.07
C ALA A 441 -1.66 18.86 -11.87
N ASN A 442 -0.65 19.62 -11.45
CA ASN A 442 -0.76 20.70 -10.48
C ASN A 442 -0.69 22.05 -11.19
N LEU A 443 -1.46 23.02 -10.72
CA LEU A 443 -1.67 24.32 -11.36
C LEU A 443 -1.39 25.46 -10.36
N GLU A 444 -0.57 26.42 -10.78
CA GLU A 444 -0.50 27.75 -10.17
C GLU A 444 -1.19 28.77 -11.08
N VAL A 445 -2.09 29.55 -10.51
CA VAL A 445 -2.78 30.66 -11.17
C VAL A 445 -2.58 31.94 -10.40
N ARG A 446 -2.27 33.01 -11.14
CA ARG A 446 -1.98 34.32 -10.57
C ARG A 446 -2.94 35.37 -11.12
N PRO A 447 -3.33 36.35 -10.30
CA PRO A 447 -4.13 37.47 -10.78
C PRO A 447 -3.31 38.30 -11.77
N VAL A 448 -3.96 38.76 -12.83
CA VAL A 448 -3.43 39.71 -13.80
C VAL A 448 -4.42 40.85 -14.00
N ARG A 449 -4.00 41.95 -14.64
CA ARG A 449 -4.90 43.06 -14.98
C ARG A 449 -6.03 42.53 -15.87
N GLY A 450 -7.24 42.41 -15.31
CA GLY A 450 -8.44 41.95 -16.00
C GLY A 450 -8.80 40.46 -15.85
N GLY A 451 -8.11 39.68 -15.01
CA GLY A 451 -8.49 38.27 -14.81
C GLY A 451 -7.41 37.41 -14.15
N TRP A 452 -7.31 36.16 -14.59
CA TRP A 452 -6.36 35.17 -14.10
C TRP A 452 -5.47 34.64 -15.21
N ARG A 453 -4.22 34.30 -14.88
CA ARG A 453 -3.33 33.55 -15.79
C ARG A 453 -2.78 32.32 -15.10
N VAL A 454 -2.60 31.25 -15.87
CA VAL A 454 -1.80 30.09 -15.47
C VAL A 454 -0.33 30.50 -15.46
N ALA A 455 0.27 30.58 -14.28
CA ALA A 455 1.69 30.85 -14.12
C ALA A 455 2.51 29.57 -14.31
N GLU A 456 2.02 28.45 -13.78
CA GLU A 456 2.67 27.15 -13.89
C GLU A 456 1.63 26.03 -14.02
N LEU A 457 1.90 25.04 -14.86
CA LEU A 457 1.12 23.80 -14.97
C LEU A 457 2.08 22.64 -15.19
N GLN A 458 2.12 21.68 -14.28
CA GLN A 458 3.11 20.60 -14.27
C GLN A 458 2.47 19.25 -13.95
N ALA A 459 2.79 18.23 -14.74
CA ALA A 459 2.46 16.84 -14.46
C ALA A 459 3.48 16.22 -13.48
N ARG A 460 3.40 14.89 -13.28
CA ARG A 460 4.25 14.20 -12.29
C ARG A 460 5.74 14.43 -12.57
N PHE A 461 6.51 14.66 -11.52
CA PHE A 461 7.96 14.93 -11.57
C PHE A 461 8.36 16.13 -12.44
N ASN A 462 7.53 17.18 -12.48
CA ASN A 462 7.74 18.38 -13.30
C ASN A 462 7.87 18.08 -14.80
N THR A 463 7.12 17.09 -15.28
CA THR A 463 6.96 16.84 -16.71
C THR A 463 5.88 17.73 -17.29
N ASP A 464 6.01 18.07 -18.57
CA ASP A 464 4.98 18.85 -19.25
C ASP A 464 3.70 18.01 -19.38
N PRO A 465 2.53 18.56 -19.03
CA PRO A 465 1.26 17.89 -19.24
C PRO A 465 0.96 17.73 -20.75
N GLU A 466 -0.02 16.90 -21.09
CA GLU A 466 -0.48 16.77 -22.48
C GLU A 466 -0.83 18.14 -23.08
N ALA A 467 -0.30 18.46 -24.26
CA ALA A 467 -0.40 19.79 -24.87
C ALA A 467 -1.86 20.27 -25.05
N ALA A 468 -2.77 19.34 -25.36
CA ALA A 468 -4.19 19.64 -25.49
C ALA A 468 -4.84 20.01 -24.14
N LEU A 469 -4.39 19.41 -23.03
CA LEU A 469 -4.81 19.77 -21.69
C LEU A 469 -4.27 21.16 -21.31
N ASP A 470 -2.97 21.41 -21.50
CA ASP A 470 -2.34 22.71 -21.20
C ASP A 470 -3.07 23.86 -21.92
N LYS A 471 -3.31 23.71 -23.23
CA LYS A 471 -4.02 24.72 -24.02
C LYS A 471 -5.43 25.00 -23.48
N ARG A 472 -6.19 23.96 -23.15
CA ARG A 472 -7.57 24.09 -22.64
C ARG A 472 -7.62 24.72 -21.25
N VAL A 473 -6.73 24.30 -20.35
CA VAL A 473 -6.64 24.85 -18.99
C VAL A 473 -6.23 26.33 -19.03
N ARG A 474 -5.23 26.69 -19.85
CA ARG A 474 -4.84 28.10 -20.01
C ARG A 474 -5.96 28.96 -20.60
N HIS A 475 -6.66 28.45 -21.60
CA HIS A 475 -7.80 29.14 -22.20
C HIS A 475 -8.95 29.32 -21.19
N TRP A 476 -9.27 28.28 -20.43
CA TRP A 476 -10.28 28.34 -19.38
C TRP A 476 -9.92 29.36 -18.29
N ALA A 477 -8.70 29.31 -17.75
CA ALA A 477 -8.27 30.20 -16.67
C ALA A 477 -8.38 31.69 -17.05
N ALA A 478 -8.10 32.03 -18.31
CA ALA A 478 -8.24 33.39 -18.83
C ALA A 478 -9.70 33.89 -18.87
N ARG A 479 -10.69 32.99 -18.83
CA ARG A 479 -12.13 33.33 -18.80
C ARG A 479 -12.69 33.48 -17.39
N ILE A 480 -11.89 33.19 -16.36
CA ILE A 480 -12.34 33.37 -14.97
C ILE A 480 -12.42 34.87 -14.66
N PRO A 481 -13.54 35.36 -14.08
CA PRO A 481 -13.69 36.76 -13.72
C PRO A 481 -12.56 37.25 -12.81
N PRO A 482 -12.13 38.53 -12.93
CA PRO A 482 -11.14 39.09 -12.04
C PRO A 482 -11.61 39.05 -10.58
N PRO A 483 -10.68 38.97 -9.61
CA PRO A 483 -11.04 39.10 -8.21
C PRO A 483 -11.76 40.43 -7.97
N ALA A 484 -12.80 40.42 -7.13
CA ALA A 484 -13.43 41.66 -6.67
C ALA A 484 -12.34 42.56 -6.06
N VAL A 485 -12.23 43.79 -6.57
CA VAL A 485 -11.25 44.76 -6.08
C VAL A 485 -11.58 45.04 -4.61
N PRO A 486 -10.69 44.75 -3.65
CA PRO A 486 -10.88 45.24 -2.29
C PRO A 486 -10.83 46.77 -2.35
N GLU A 487 -11.74 47.46 -1.65
CA GLU A 487 -11.61 48.90 -1.42
C GLU A 487 -10.18 49.18 -0.95
N PRO A 488 -9.49 50.18 -1.51
CA PRO A 488 -8.13 50.49 -1.10
C PRO A 488 -8.18 50.89 0.38
N GLU A 489 -7.55 50.09 1.25
CA GLU A 489 -7.20 50.56 2.58
C GLU A 489 -6.42 51.89 2.43
N PRO A 490 -6.71 52.90 3.26
CA PRO A 490 -6.03 54.18 3.18
C PRO A 490 -4.53 53.96 3.32
N THR A 491 -3.78 54.34 2.28
CA THR A 491 -2.33 54.27 2.27
C THR A 491 -1.78 55.13 3.41
N VAL A 492 -1.43 54.51 4.53
CA VAL A 492 -0.54 55.12 5.51
C VAL A 492 0.85 55.16 4.86
N ARG A 493 1.28 56.36 4.53
CA ARG A 493 2.60 56.66 3.95
C ARG A 493 3.67 56.28 4.98
N ALA A 494 4.21 55.07 4.89
CA ALA A 494 5.34 54.65 5.70
C ALA A 494 6.56 55.52 5.35
N ALA A 495 7.21 56.06 6.39
CA ALA A 495 8.44 56.81 6.27
C ALA A 495 9.55 55.96 5.64
N ARG A 496 10.32 56.60 4.76
CA ARG A 496 11.44 56.02 4.01
C ARG A 496 12.55 55.61 4.99
N ALA A 497 12.78 54.32 5.18
CA ALA A 497 13.96 53.82 5.89
C ALA A 497 15.23 54.02 5.03
N PRO A 498 16.42 54.23 5.64
CA PRO A 498 17.65 54.47 4.89
C PRO A 498 18.10 53.22 4.13
N SER A 499 18.64 53.42 2.94
CA SER A 499 19.20 52.37 2.08
C SER A 499 20.41 51.70 2.73
N GLY A 500 20.23 50.47 3.24
CA GLY A 500 21.31 49.58 3.63
C GLY A 500 21.99 48.95 2.40
N ARG A 501 23.33 48.97 2.42
CA ARG A 501 24.25 48.38 1.43
C ARG A 501 24.01 46.85 1.30
N PRO A 502 24.13 46.24 0.10
CA PRO A 502 23.88 44.80 -0.05
C PRO A 502 24.92 43.96 0.72
N PRO A 503 24.53 42.84 1.35
CA PRO A 503 25.46 41.93 1.99
C PRO A 503 26.27 41.16 0.93
N GLY A 504 27.57 41.05 1.16
CA GLY A 504 28.51 40.34 0.28
C GLY A 504 28.14 38.87 0.08
N ARG A 505 28.40 38.37 -1.13
CA ARG A 505 28.26 36.96 -1.53
C ARG A 505 29.06 36.06 -0.59
N ARG A 506 28.42 35.01 -0.06
CA ARG A 506 29.06 34.03 0.83
C ARG A 506 29.91 33.01 0.05
N PRO A 507 31.01 32.50 0.63
CA PRO A 507 31.96 31.58 -0.06
C PRO A 507 31.38 30.21 -0.46
N HIS A 508 30.30 29.76 0.20
CA HIS A 508 29.73 28.42 0.01
C HIS A 508 29.08 28.20 -1.38
N ASP A 509 28.59 29.27 -2.01
CA ASP A 509 28.01 29.21 -3.37
C ASP A 509 29.07 29.07 -4.48
N ARG A 510 30.34 29.28 -4.14
CA ARG A 510 31.47 29.12 -5.05
C ARG A 510 31.98 27.68 -5.06
N ALA A 511 32.05 27.04 -3.89
CA ALA A 511 32.50 25.65 -3.75
C ALA A 511 31.57 24.64 -4.46
N LEU A 512 30.25 24.85 -4.42
CA LEU A 512 29.29 23.98 -5.10
C LEU A 512 29.37 24.08 -6.64
N ARG A 513 29.78 25.24 -7.15
CA ARG A 513 29.92 25.50 -8.58
C ARG A 513 31.26 24.99 -9.13
N GLU A 514 32.30 25.01 -8.29
CA GLU A 514 33.64 24.50 -8.62
C GLU A 514 33.74 22.96 -8.52
N ALA A 515 32.86 22.30 -7.75
CA ALA A 515 32.81 20.83 -7.63
C ALA A 515 31.89 20.11 -8.63
N GLY A 516 31.00 20.82 -9.34
CA GLY A 516 30.04 20.22 -10.27
C GLY A 516 30.67 19.71 -11.57
N GLU A 517 31.63 20.46 -12.13
CA GLU A 517 32.29 20.09 -13.38
C GLU A 517 33.17 18.83 -13.26
N PRO A 518 33.95 18.64 -12.19
CA PRO A 518 34.73 17.41 -11.98
C PRO A 518 33.87 16.16 -11.77
N LEU A 519 32.73 16.30 -11.08
CA LEU A 519 31.80 15.18 -10.85
C LEU A 519 31.07 14.75 -12.13
N ILE A 520 30.70 15.72 -12.99
CA ILE A 520 30.11 15.42 -14.29
C ILE A 520 31.10 14.70 -15.19
N ARG A 521 32.39 15.10 -15.16
CA ARG A 521 33.45 14.38 -15.90
C ARG A 521 33.65 12.97 -15.36
N LEU A 522 33.70 12.77 -14.05
CA LEU A 522 33.84 11.43 -13.46
C LEU A 522 32.70 10.48 -13.86
N VAL A 523 31.47 10.97 -13.95
CA VAL A 523 30.32 10.17 -14.42
C VAL A 523 30.40 9.91 -15.93
N GLN A 524 30.82 10.90 -16.73
CA GLN A 524 31.01 10.73 -18.17
C GLN A 524 32.15 9.74 -18.48
N ASP A 525 33.25 9.81 -17.74
CA ASP A 525 34.41 8.92 -17.87
C ASP A 525 34.05 7.49 -17.44
N ALA A 526 33.27 7.33 -16.36
CA ALA A 526 32.76 6.02 -15.92
C ALA A 526 31.79 5.39 -16.92
N MET A 527 30.96 6.21 -17.60
CA MET A 527 30.05 5.74 -18.64
C MET A 527 30.73 5.48 -19.99
N ALA A 528 31.87 6.14 -20.24
CA ALA A 528 32.71 5.93 -21.42
C ALA A 528 33.73 4.80 -21.24
N ALA A 529 33.85 4.25 -20.02
CA ALA A 529 34.76 3.15 -19.72
C ALA A 529 34.48 1.93 -20.62
N PRO A 530 35.51 1.25 -21.16
CA PRO A 530 35.35 0.14 -22.08
C PRO A 530 34.42 -0.95 -21.55
N GLU A 531 34.46 -1.23 -20.24
CA GLU A 531 33.60 -2.24 -19.60
C GLU A 531 32.12 -1.83 -19.59
N ALA A 532 31.81 -0.54 -19.35
CA ALA A 532 30.46 0.00 -19.40
C ALA A 532 29.90 -0.02 -20.84
N VAL A 533 30.76 0.27 -21.83
CA VAL A 533 30.41 0.21 -23.26
C VAL A 533 30.26 -1.23 -23.74
N GLN A 534 31.11 -2.16 -23.29
CA GLN A 534 31.02 -3.59 -23.61
C GLN A 534 29.76 -4.20 -22.99
N ALA A 535 29.43 -3.84 -21.75
CA ALA A 535 28.21 -4.24 -21.07
C ALA A 535 26.97 -3.69 -21.81
N ALA A 536 27.00 -2.43 -22.24
CA ALA A 536 25.92 -1.83 -23.02
C ALA A 536 25.71 -2.55 -24.37
N ARG A 537 26.78 -2.86 -25.11
CA ARG A 537 26.70 -3.60 -26.38
C ARG A 537 26.25 -5.05 -26.23
N THR A 538 26.67 -5.73 -25.16
CA THR A 538 26.24 -7.11 -24.86
C THR A 538 24.76 -7.17 -24.50
N LEU A 539 24.25 -6.14 -23.82
CA LEU A 539 22.83 -5.98 -23.52
C LEU A 539 21.99 -5.60 -24.75
N GLU A 540 22.58 -4.90 -25.72
CA GLU A 540 21.93 -4.53 -26.99
C GLU A 540 21.67 -5.77 -27.88
N VAL A 541 22.62 -6.70 -27.90
CA VAL A 541 22.52 -7.98 -28.66
C VAL A 541 21.53 -8.96 -28.00
N LEU A 542 21.44 -8.97 -26.66
CA LEU A 542 20.60 -9.93 -25.94
C LEU A 542 19.11 -9.56 -25.86
N HIS A 543 18.72 -8.30 -26.11
CA HIS A 543 17.38 -7.81 -25.78
C HIS A 543 16.70 -6.90 -26.81
N GLY A 544 17.23 -6.81 -28.03
CA GLY A 544 16.53 -6.19 -29.17
C GLY A 544 15.85 -4.86 -28.83
N GLY A 545 16.65 -3.84 -28.48
CA GLY A 545 16.25 -2.43 -28.41
C GLY A 545 15.20 -2.05 -27.35
N LEU A 546 15.62 -1.23 -26.37
CA LEU A 546 14.83 -0.46 -25.38
C LEU A 546 14.58 -1.04 -23.97
N SER A 547 14.81 -2.32 -23.67
CA SER A 547 14.63 -2.83 -22.29
C SER A 547 15.88 -2.76 -21.38
N ALA A 548 17.06 -2.48 -21.95
CA ALA A 548 18.36 -2.58 -21.27
C ALA A 548 18.59 -1.56 -20.13
N ALA A 549 18.02 -0.35 -20.21
CA ALA A 549 18.15 0.66 -19.15
C ALA A 549 17.41 0.25 -17.85
N THR A 550 16.48 -0.70 -17.93
CA THR A 550 15.69 -1.19 -16.79
C THR A 550 16.34 -2.39 -16.11
N ALA A 551 17.14 -3.17 -16.83
CA ALA A 551 17.87 -4.32 -16.30
C ALA A 551 19.13 -3.92 -15.51
N LEU A 552 19.82 -2.84 -15.92
CA LEU A 552 20.96 -2.26 -15.20
C LEU A 552 20.61 -1.71 -13.80
N ARG A 553 19.31 -1.51 -13.51
CA ARG A 553 18.84 -1.17 -12.15
C ARG A 553 18.73 -2.38 -11.21
N ARG A 554 18.92 -3.62 -11.67
CA ARG A 554 18.64 -4.85 -10.89
C ARG A 554 19.88 -5.59 -10.39
N LEU A 555 21.11 -5.21 -10.74
CA LEU A 555 22.32 -5.90 -10.29
C LEU A 555 23.18 -4.98 -9.41
N GLY A 556 23.23 -5.28 -8.11
CA GLY A 556 24.11 -4.67 -7.13
C GLY A 556 25.55 -5.25 -7.15
N PRO A 557 26.47 -4.77 -6.28
CA PRO A 557 27.92 -4.87 -6.47
C PRO A 557 28.58 -6.24 -6.20
N ALA A 558 27.82 -7.33 -6.00
CA ALA A 558 28.38 -8.57 -5.44
C ALA A 558 28.80 -9.64 -6.47
N SER A 559 28.85 -9.34 -7.78
CA SER A 559 29.11 -10.36 -8.81
C SER A 559 30.47 -10.27 -9.52
N CYS A 560 31.30 -9.27 -9.21
CA CYS A 560 32.63 -9.11 -9.82
C CYS A 560 33.74 -9.55 -8.87
N ALA A 561 33.74 -10.83 -8.47
CA ALA A 561 34.90 -11.47 -7.84
C ALA A 561 34.93 -12.95 -8.21
N ARG A 562 35.35 -13.24 -9.45
CA ARG A 562 35.91 -14.54 -9.84
C ARG A 562 36.70 -14.36 -11.14
N SER A 563 38.01 -14.20 -11.01
CA SER A 563 38.94 -14.39 -12.13
C SER A 563 38.90 -15.84 -12.59
N PRO A 564 38.82 -16.13 -13.89
CA PRO A 564 39.23 -17.41 -14.43
C PRO A 564 40.76 -17.43 -14.53
N ALA A 565 41.39 -18.38 -13.85
CA ALA A 565 42.70 -18.85 -14.24
C ALA A 565 42.54 -19.63 -15.56
N THR A 566 43.44 -19.38 -16.51
CA THR A 566 43.59 -20.15 -17.76
C THR A 566 45.05 -20.07 -18.18
N PRO A 567 45.57 -21.05 -18.93
CA PRO A 567 45.27 -22.49 -18.97
C PRO A 567 46.27 -23.33 -18.17
#